data_AF-W7C191-F1
#
_entry.id   AF-W7C191-F1
#
_cell.length_a   1.000
_cell.length_b   1.000
_cell.length_c   1.000
_cell.angle_alpha   90.00
_cell.angle_beta   90.00
_cell.angle_gamma   90.00
#
_symmetry.space_group_name_H-M   'P 1'
#
loop_
_entity.id
_entity.type
_entity.pdbx_description
1 polymer ?
#
loop_
_entity_poly.entity_id
_entity_poly.type
_entity_poly.pdbx_seq_one_letter_code
_entity_poly.pdbx_strand_id
1 'polypeptide(L)'
;MIKLILCSRVFFDLNFATIEDGVIRLNEIGEKRNLEDSAVYKAREYRIAMEQKLLYSNYNELYDWMEKLMNSKGNSILEETVK
;
A
#
# COMPACT_ATOMS: atom_id res chain seq x y z
N MET A 1 16.52 5.25 -10.27
CA MET A 1 15.69 4.64 -11.34
C MET A 1 14.30 4.18 -10.84
N ILE A 2 14.16 3.53 -9.67
CA ILE A 2 12.88 3.01 -9.14
C ILE A 2 11.82 4.09 -8.83
N LYS A 3 12.24 5.30 -8.44
CA LYS A 3 11.32 6.38 -8.04
C LYS A 3 10.38 6.82 -9.17
N LEU A 4 10.87 6.87 -10.41
CA LEU A 4 10.08 7.28 -11.57
C LEU A 4 8.92 6.31 -11.86
N ILE A 5 9.19 5.00 -11.80
CA ILE A 5 8.20 3.95 -12.05
C ILE A 5 7.06 4.02 -11.03
N LEU A 6 7.38 4.29 -9.76
CA LEU A 6 6.37 4.44 -8.71
C LEU A 6 5.50 5.66 -8.94
N CYS A 7 6.13 6.81 -9.24
CA CYS A 7 5.40 8.04 -9.53
C CYS A 7 4.43 7.81 -10.69
N SER A 8 4.87 7.25 -11.82
CA SER A 8 3.99 6.98 -12.98
C SER A 8 2.82 6.05 -12.63
N ARG A 9 3.05 5.00 -11.84
CA ARG A 9 1.97 4.11 -11.39
C ARG A 9 0.93 4.83 -10.53
N VAL A 10 1.35 5.75 -9.65
CA VAL A 10 0.44 6.58 -8.84
C VAL A 10 -0.38 7.52 -9.73
N PHE A 11 0.23 8.10 -10.77
CA PHE A 11 -0.52 8.91 -11.74
C PHE A 11 -1.56 8.09 -12.50
N PHE A 12 -1.26 6.85 -12.86
CA PHE A 12 -2.22 5.96 -13.52
C PHE A 12 -3.35 5.53 -12.57
N ASP A 13 -3.01 5.18 -11.33
CA ASP A 13 -3.96 4.77 -10.30
C ASP A 13 -4.95 5.88 -9.93
N LEU A 14 -4.49 7.13 -9.95
CA LEU A 14 -5.33 8.32 -9.73
C LEU A 14 -6.02 8.81 -11.03
N ASN A 15 -5.93 8.08 -12.14
CA ASN A 15 -6.41 8.48 -13.47
C ASN A 15 -5.87 9.82 -13.98
N PHE A 16 -4.71 10.30 -13.54
CA PHE A 16 -4.04 11.46 -14.13
C PHE A 16 -3.53 11.20 -15.54
N ALA A 17 -3.12 9.98 -15.79
CA ALA A 17 -2.70 9.55 -17.10
C ALA A 17 -3.15 8.12 -17.35
N THR A 18 -3.26 7.76 -18.61
CA THR A 18 -3.46 6.38 -19.04
C THR A 18 -2.35 6.00 -20.01
N ILE A 19 -2.11 4.71 -20.17
CA ILE A 19 -1.26 4.20 -21.22
C ILE A 19 -2.15 3.53 -22.27
N GLU A 20 -2.18 4.11 -23.45
CA GLU A 20 -2.92 3.61 -24.61
C GLU A 20 -1.90 3.37 -25.72
N ASP A 21 -1.82 2.14 -26.22
CA ASP A 21 -0.88 1.73 -27.27
C ASP A 21 0.60 2.08 -26.97
N GLY A 22 1.00 1.97 -25.70
CA GLY A 22 2.37 2.27 -25.26
C GLY A 22 2.68 3.77 -25.16
N VAL A 23 1.71 4.65 -25.43
CA VAL A 23 1.84 6.10 -25.29
C VAL A 23 1.10 6.55 -24.04
N ILE A 24 1.77 7.36 -23.22
CA ILE A 24 1.16 7.97 -22.03
C ILE A 24 0.31 9.17 -22.48
N ARG A 25 -0.99 9.11 -22.20
CA ARG A 25 -1.94 10.21 -22.41
C ARG A 25 -2.34 10.81 -21.08
N LEU A 26 -2.41 12.14 -21.01
CA LEU A 26 -2.94 12.85 -19.85
C LEU A 26 -4.47 12.86 -19.95
N ASN A 27 -5.15 12.51 -18.87
CA ASN A 27 -6.60 12.65 -18.82
C ASN A 27 -6.98 14.08 -18.44
N GLU A 28 -8.03 14.63 -19.07
CA GLU A 28 -8.66 15.86 -18.59
C GLU A 28 -9.34 15.56 -17.25
N ILE A 29 -8.70 15.94 -16.16
CA ILE A 29 -9.28 15.83 -14.84
C ILE A 29 -9.79 17.19 -14.40
N GLY A 30 -11.12 17.28 -14.25
CA GLY A 30 -11.77 18.45 -13.66
C GLY A 30 -11.66 18.54 -12.13
N GLU A 31 -11.31 17.46 -11.43
CA GLU A 31 -11.27 17.39 -9.97
C GLU A 31 -9.90 17.05 -9.39
N LYS A 32 -9.46 17.83 -8.40
CA LYS A 32 -8.22 17.57 -7.67
C LYS A 32 -8.34 16.28 -6.85
N ARG A 33 -7.50 15.28 -7.16
CA ARG A 33 -7.39 14.02 -6.39
C ARG A 33 -6.21 14.06 -5.42
N ASN A 34 -6.37 13.45 -4.25
CA ASN A 34 -5.30 13.41 -3.25
C ASN A 34 -4.40 12.18 -3.46
N LEU A 35 -3.14 12.27 -3.03
CA LEU A 35 -2.20 11.15 -3.10
C LEU A 35 -2.66 9.95 -2.25
N GLU A 36 -3.35 10.23 -1.16
CA GLU A 36 -3.91 9.21 -0.28
C GLU A 36 -5.00 8.39 -0.97
N ASP A 37 -5.62 8.88 -2.05
CA ASP A 37 -6.62 8.11 -2.78
C ASP A 37 -5.98 6.96 -3.59
N SER A 38 -4.67 7.01 -3.82
CA SER A 38 -3.93 5.98 -4.56
C SER A 38 -3.68 4.75 -3.69
N ALA A 39 -4.18 3.59 -4.15
CA ALA A 39 -3.85 2.29 -3.60
C ALA A 39 -2.36 1.98 -3.75
N VAL A 40 -1.74 2.36 -4.87
CA VAL A 40 -0.29 2.18 -5.11
C VAL A 40 0.54 2.97 -4.09
N TYR A 41 0.15 4.22 -3.82
CA TYR A 41 0.82 5.06 -2.84
C TYR A 41 0.66 4.51 -1.42
N LYS A 42 -0.57 4.18 -1.01
CA LYS A 42 -0.85 3.55 0.30
C LYS A 42 -0.06 2.26 0.52
N ALA A 43 0.02 1.40 -0.49
CA ALA A 43 0.78 0.16 -0.40
C ALA A 43 2.29 0.41 -0.23
N ARG A 44 2.83 1.45 -0.90
CA ARG A 44 4.22 1.84 -0.75
C ARG A 44 4.52 2.38 0.65
N GLU A 45 3.64 3.22 1.19
CA GLU A 45 3.76 3.75 2.55
C GLU A 45 3.72 2.63 3.59
N TYR A 46 2.76 1.70 3.46
CA TYR A 46 2.68 0.53 4.34
C TYR A 46 3.96 -0.30 4.32
N ARG A 47 4.51 -0.55 3.13
CA ARG A 47 5.75 -1.31 3.00
C ARG A 47 6.94 -0.59 3.64
N ILE A 48 7.06 0.72 3.46
CA ILE A 48 8.12 1.52 4.09
C ILE A 48 7.99 1.45 5.62
N ALA A 49 6.79 1.64 6.15
CA ALA A 49 6.54 1.57 7.59
C ALA A 49 6.88 0.17 8.15
N MET A 50 6.56 -0.89 7.42
CA MET A 50 6.89 -2.26 7.79
C MET A 50 8.41 -2.50 7.75
N GLU A 51 9.10 -2.08 6.69
CA GLU A 51 10.56 -2.19 6.57
C GLU A 51 11.26 -1.45 7.71
N GLN A 52 10.81 -0.23 8.04
CA GLN A 52 11.33 0.53 9.18
C GLN A 52 11.11 -0.22 10.50
N LYS A 53 9.91 -0.75 10.72
CA LYS A 53 9.61 -1.50 11.95
C LYS A 53 10.48 -2.75 12.08
N LEU A 54 10.68 -3.50 11.00
CA LEU A 54 11.53 -4.70 11.01
C LEU A 54 13.00 -4.38 11.22
N LEU A 55 13.52 -3.33 10.59
CA LEU A 55 14.95 -2.99 10.64
C LEU A 55 15.37 -2.30 11.93
N TYR A 56 14.48 -1.53 12.56
CA TYR A 56 14.81 -0.67 13.70
C TYR A 56 14.18 -1.10 15.02
N SER A 57 13.30 -2.11 15.04
CA SER A 57 12.76 -2.62 16.30
C SER A 57 13.78 -3.46 17.06
N ASN A 58 13.74 -3.36 18.39
CA ASN A 58 14.40 -4.33 19.24
C ASN A 58 13.61 -5.64 19.31
N TYR A 59 14.22 -6.69 19.89
CA TYR A 59 13.63 -8.02 19.97
C TYR A 59 12.22 -8.02 20.60
N ASN A 60 12.05 -7.32 21.74
CA ASN A 60 10.77 -7.31 22.47
C ASN A 60 9.67 -6.63 21.65
N GLU A 61 9.99 -5.49 21.02
CA GLU A 61 9.03 -4.75 20.18
C GLU A 61 8.57 -5.55 18.96
N LEU A 62 9.50 -6.28 18.33
CA LEU A 62 9.20 -7.12 17.19
C LEU A 62 8.36 -8.33 17.61
N TYR A 63 8.72 -8.97 18.73
CA TYR A 63 8.01 -10.11 19.28
C TYR A 63 6.54 -9.74 19.60
N ASP A 64 6.33 -8.66 20.35
CA ASP A 64 4.99 -8.18 20.72
C ASP A 64 4.15 -7.84 19.48
N TRP A 65 4.77 -7.25 18.44
CA TRP A 65 4.08 -6.93 17.20
C TRP A 65 3.69 -8.18 16.41
N MET A 66 4.57 -9.17 16.32
CA MET A 66 4.29 -10.44 15.66
C MET A 66 3.21 -11.22 16.41
N GLU A 67 3.27 -11.26 17.74
CA GLU A 67 2.26 -11.90 18.58
C GLU A 67 0.87 -11.27 18.36
N LYS A 68 0.77 -9.94 18.34
CA LYS A 68 -0.47 -9.23 18.01
C LYS A 68 -1.01 -9.59 16.64
N LEU A 69 -0.14 -9.71 15.63
CA LEU A 69 -0.56 -10.11 14.28
C LEU A 69 -1.11 -11.53 14.24
N MET A 70 -0.44 -12.48 14.91
CA MET A 70 -0.89 -13.89 14.97
C MET A 70 -2.23 -14.01 15.69
N ASN A 71 -2.40 -13.32 16.82
CA ASN A 71 -3.63 -13.33 17.60
C ASN A 71 -4.79 -12.64 16.84
N SER A 72 -4.50 -11.61 16.04
CA SER A 72 -5.51 -10.94 15.21
C SER A 72 -6.06 -11.82 14.09
N LYS A 73 -5.24 -12.72 13.51
CA LYS A 73 -5.67 -13.66 12.47
C LYS A 73 -6.33 -14.93 13.01
N GLY A 74 -6.07 -15.29 14.26
CA GLY A 74 -6.76 -16.38 14.94
C GLY A 74 -8.26 -16.12 15.13
N ASN A 75 -8.65 -14.87 15.39
CA ASN A 75 -10.04 -14.51 15.64
C ASN A 75 -10.93 -14.43 14.36
N SER A 76 -10.34 -14.27 13.17
CA SER A 76 -11.12 -14.29 11.92
C SER A 76 -11.44 -15.69 11.40
N ILE A 77 -10.66 -16.70 11.78
CA ILE A 77 -10.89 -18.10 11.34
C ILE A 77 -12.03 -18.73 12.16
N LEU A 78 -12.21 -18.31 13.41
CA LEU A 78 -13.22 -18.86 14.33
C LEU A 78 -14.65 -18.41 14.00
N GLU A 79 -14.85 -17.28 13.30
CA GLU A 79 -16.19 -16.85 12.89
C GLU A 79 -16.67 -17.53 11.60
N GLU A 80 -15.76 -18.02 10.75
CA GLU A 80 -16.12 -18.73 9.51
C GLU A 80 -16.44 -20.22 9.76
N THR A 81 -16.00 -20.79 10.88
CA THR A 81 -16.27 -22.21 11.24
C THR A 81 -17.56 -22.42 12.04
N VAL A 82 -18.30 -21.36 12.39
CA VAL A 82 -19.55 -21.42 13.19
C VAL A 82 -20.80 -21.11 12.34
N LYS A 83 -20.71 -21.15 11.01
CA LYS A 83 -21.86 -20.94 10.12
C LYS A 83 -22.10 -22.07 9.15
#